data_AF-A0A1Q6F3E0-F1
#
_entry.id   AF-A0A1Q6F3E0-F1
#
_cell.length_a   1.000
_cell.length_b   1.000
_cell.length_c   1.000
_cell.angle_alpha   90.00
_cell.angle_beta   90.00
_cell.angle_gamma   90.00
#
_symmetry.space_group_name_H-M   'P 1'
#
loop_
_entity.id
_entity.type
_entity.pdbx_description
1 polymer ?
#
loop_
_entity_poly.entity_id
_entity_poly.type
_entity_poly.pdbx_seq_one_letter_code
_entity_poly.pdbx_strand_id
1 'polypeptide(L)'
;MAQTFDIFLIVMALLALVVFAALHFFEAGYGYLFNPKYGPPVPNKIGWVLMESPLFVAMCVLWLLSERTWEAGPLTLFALFQAHYLQRAFIFPLLMRGASKMPLGIVVMGMCFNTLNALMQGGWIFYVSPEGYYADWFAQPYIYIGGAMFLAGMAVNLHSDHIIRNLRRPGDTRHYIPRGGMFRYVSSANYFGELLEWTGFAVASWSWAGAVFAWW
;
A
#
# COMPACT_ATOMS: atom_id res chain seq x y z
N MET A 1 -3.19 -25.99 1.09
CA MET A 1 -3.03 -24.54 1.37
C MET A 1 -2.08 -23.89 0.36
N ALA A 2 -0.83 -24.36 0.23
CA ALA A 2 0.16 -23.81 -0.71
C ALA A 2 -0.34 -23.69 -2.16
N GLN A 3 -0.83 -24.77 -2.77
CA GLN A 3 -1.32 -24.73 -4.16
C GLN A 3 -2.45 -23.71 -4.38
N THR A 4 -3.40 -23.60 -3.44
CA THR A 4 -4.48 -22.61 -3.52
C THR A 4 -3.93 -21.19 -3.41
N PHE A 5 -2.92 -20.99 -2.57
CA PHE A 5 -2.24 -19.70 -2.42
C PHE A 5 -1.44 -19.34 -3.67
N ASP A 6 -0.75 -20.28 -4.31
CA ASP A 6 -0.04 -20.04 -5.57
C ASP A 6 -0.99 -19.64 -6.70
N ILE A 7 -2.14 -20.32 -6.82
CA ILE A 7 -3.20 -19.94 -7.77
C ILE A 7 -3.69 -18.52 -7.48
N PHE A 8 -3.89 -18.18 -6.20
CA PHE A 8 -4.30 -16.84 -5.80
C PHE A 8 -3.27 -15.78 -6.21
N LEU A 9 -1.97 -16.01 -5.99
CA LEU A 9 -0.90 -15.12 -6.45
C LEU A 9 -0.88 -14.96 -7.97
N ILE A 10 -1.05 -16.04 -8.73
CA ILE A 10 -1.10 -16.00 -10.20
C ILE A 10 -2.28 -15.17 -10.67
N VAL A 11 -3.48 -15.37 -10.10
CA VAL A 11 -4.67 -14.59 -10.43
C VAL A 11 -4.44 -13.10 -10.13
N MET A 12 -3.85 -12.78 -8.98
CA MET A 12 -3.52 -11.40 -8.62
C MET A 12 -2.51 -10.78 -9.59
N ALA A 13 -1.46 -11.50 -9.99
CA ALA A 13 -0.47 -11.01 -10.94
C ALA A 13 -1.05 -10.79 -12.35
N LEU A 14 -1.90 -11.68 -12.83
CA LEU A 14 -2.62 -11.52 -14.10
C LEU A 14 -3.59 -10.35 -14.05
N LEU A 15 -4.31 -10.20 -12.93
CA LEU A 15 -5.23 -9.07 -12.75
C LEU A 15 -4.47 -7.73 -12.72
N ALA A 16 -3.29 -7.65 -12.09
CA ALA A 16 -2.42 -6.47 -12.17
C ALA A 16 -2.09 -6.10 -13.61
N LEU A 17 -1.72 -7.08 -14.44
CA LEU A 17 -1.42 -6.84 -15.86
C LEU A 17 -2.63 -6.31 -16.63
N VAL A 18 -3.82 -6.87 -16.37
CA VAL A 18 -5.07 -6.39 -16.98
C VAL A 18 -5.39 -4.98 -16.53
N VAL A 19 -5.23 -4.67 -15.24
CA VAL A 19 -5.45 -3.32 -14.69
C VAL A 19 -4.45 -2.33 -15.26
N PHE A 20 -3.17 -2.69 -15.34
CA PHE A 20 -2.12 -1.88 -15.97
C PHE A 20 -2.49 -1.53 -17.42
N ALA A 21 -2.87 -2.53 -18.23
CA ALA A 21 -3.31 -2.31 -19.60
C ALA A 21 -4.57 -1.42 -19.66
N ALA A 22 -5.55 -1.65 -18.77
CA ALA A 22 -6.77 -0.86 -18.72
C ALA A 22 -6.51 0.61 -18.35
N LEU A 23 -5.57 0.89 -17.43
CA LEU A 23 -5.23 2.25 -16.98
C LEU A 23 -4.57 3.11 -18.08
N HIS A 24 -4.07 2.50 -19.17
CA HIS A 24 -3.65 3.25 -20.37
C HIS A 24 -4.82 3.78 -21.20
N PHE A 25 -6.02 3.20 -21.06
CA PHE A 25 -7.22 3.59 -21.79
C PHE A 25 -8.25 4.30 -20.91
N PHE A 26 -8.20 4.07 -19.60
CA PHE A 26 -9.15 4.62 -18.62
C PHE A 26 -8.42 5.30 -17.47
N GLU A 27 -8.78 6.55 -17.20
CA GLU A 27 -8.29 7.27 -16.03
C GLU A 27 -9.06 6.87 -14.77
N ALA A 28 -8.35 6.62 -13.66
CA ALA A 28 -8.98 6.32 -12.38
C ALA A 28 -9.79 7.53 -11.89
N GLY A 29 -11.11 7.38 -11.80
CA GLY A 29 -12.07 8.47 -11.63
C GLY A 29 -12.13 9.13 -10.24
N TYR A 30 -11.00 9.31 -9.54
CA TYR A 30 -10.92 9.94 -8.21
C TYR A 30 -9.91 11.09 -8.16
N GLY A 31 -10.03 11.94 -7.14
CA GLY A 31 -9.14 13.09 -6.95
C GLY A 31 -9.34 14.15 -8.03
N TYR A 32 -8.29 14.49 -8.78
CA TYR A 32 -8.35 15.44 -9.89
C TYR A 32 -9.30 14.96 -11.00
N LEU A 33 -9.42 13.65 -11.18
CA LEU A 33 -10.15 13.01 -12.28
C LEU A 33 -11.56 12.55 -11.86
N PHE A 34 -12.16 13.21 -10.85
CA PHE A 34 -13.45 12.80 -10.30
C PHE A 34 -14.50 12.56 -11.39
N ASN A 35 -15.06 11.34 -11.41
CA ASN A 35 -16.09 10.95 -12.37
C ASN A 35 -17.32 10.36 -11.65
N PRO A 36 -18.51 11.01 -11.75
CA PRO A 36 -19.72 10.58 -11.05
C PRO A 36 -20.27 9.22 -11.52
N LYS A 37 -19.80 8.67 -12.64
CA LYS A 37 -20.19 7.33 -13.11
C LYS A 37 -19.76 6.21 -12.16
N TYR A 38 -18.76 6.44 -11.30
CA TYR A 38 -18.25 5.46 -10.35
C TYR A 38 -19.03 5.44 -9.02
N GLY A 39 -20.24 6.00 -8.97
CA GLY A 39 -21.15 5.93 -7.83
C GLY A 39 -21.26 7.22 -7.01
N PRO A 40 -22.10 7.21 -5.95
CA PRO A 40 -22.38 8.42 -5.18
C PRO A 40 -21.12 8.94 -4.48
N PRO A 41 -20.98 10.27 -4.36
CA PRO A 41 -19.78 10.85 -3.79
C PRO A 41 -19.79 10.76 -2.25
N VAL A 42 -18.73 10.20 -1.67
CA VAL A 42 -18.50 10.17 -0.22
C VAL A 42 -17.43 11.20 0.20
N PRO A 43 -17.46 11.69 1.45
CA PRO A 43 -16.41 12.55 1.96
C PRO A 43 -15.04 11.87 1.85
N ASN A 44 -14.06 12.54 1.25
CA ASN A 44 -12.77 11.94 0.90
C ASN A 44 -12.04 11.31 2.09
N LYS A 45 -12.07 11.96 3.27
CA LYS A 45 -11.46 11.40 4.50
C LYS A 45 -12.08 10.07 4.91
N ILE A 46 -13.42 9.96 4.85
CA ILE A 46 -14.14 8.75 5.21
C ILE A 46 -13.89 7.66 4.15
N GLY A 47 -13.96 8.03 2.86
CA GLY A 47 -13.67 7.11 1.76
C GLY A 47 -12.28 6.49 1.88
N TRP A 48 -11.27 7.29 2.18
CA TRP A 48 -9.90 6.81 2.42
C TRP A 48 -9.79 5.85 3.61
N VAL A 49 -10.35 6.20 4.77
CA VAL A 49 -10.33 5.32 5.95
C VAL A 49 -11.02 3.99 5.65
N LEU A 50 -12.22 4.03 5.05
CA LEU A 50 -12.97 2.82 4.70
C LEU A 50 -12.23 1.96 3.67
N MET A 51 -11.51 2.58 2.73
CA MET A 51 -10.77 1.86 1.70
C MET A 51 -9.54 1.13 2.28
N GLU A 52 -8.81 1.77 3.20
CA GLU A 52 -7.50 1.29 3.67
C GLU A 52 -7.56 0.52 5.00
N SER A 53 -8.46 0.88 5.92
CA SER A 53 -8.51 0.27 7.26
C SER A 53 -8.81 -1.23 7.28
N PRO A 54 -9.60 -1.82 6.35
CA PRO A 54 -9.88 -3.25 6.37
C PRO A 54 -8.63 -4.10 6.24
N LEU A 55 -7.64 -3.66 5.44
CA LEU A 55 -6.36 -4.35 5.34
C LEU A 55 -5.59 -4.30 6.65
N PHE A 56 -5.51 -3.12 7.29
CA PHE A 56 -4.82 -2.97 8.58
C PHE A 56 -5.42 -3.91 9.64
N VAL A 57 -6.75 -3.99 9.70
CA VAL A 57 -7.48 -4.85 10.64
C VAL A 57 -7.29 -6.32 10.28
N ALA A 58 -7.45 -6.70 9.01
CA ALA A 58 -7.28 -8.08 8.57
C ALA A 58 -5.86 -8.59 8.85
N MET A 59 -4.83 -7.77 8.61
CA MET A 59 -3.45 -8.10 8.92
C MET A 59 -3.22 -8.33 10.42
N CYS A 60 -3.81 -7.50 11.29
CA CYS A 60 -3.78 -7.73 12.74
C CYS A 60 -4.48 -9.04 13.15
N VAL A 61 -5.63 -9.36 12.55
CA VAL A 61 -6.35 -10.60 12.86
C VAL A 61 -5.55 -11.82 12.42
N LEU A 62 -4.99 -11.80 11.20
CA LEU A 62 -4.12 -12.88 10.71
C LEU A 62 -2.87 -13.07 11.58
N TRP A 63 -2.29 -11.98 12.08
CA TRP A 63 -1.17 -12.04 13.01
C TRP A 63 -1.56 -12.69 14.34
N LEU A 64 -2.62 -12.19 15.00
CA LEU A 64 -3.06 -12.67 16.32
C LEU A 64 -3.55 -14.12 16.33
N LEU A 65 -4.04 -14.61 15.20
CA LEU A 65 -4.51 -15.99 15.04
C LEU A 65 -3.42 -16.94 14.53
N SER A 66 -2.17 -16.48 14.39
CA SER A 66 -1.06 -17.30 13.92
C SER A 66 -0.19 -17.80 15.08
N GLU A 67 0.28 -19.03 14.98
CA GLU A 67 1.28 -19.60 15.90
C GLU A 67 2.63 -18.85 15.83
N ARG A 68 2.87 -18.10 14.74
CA ARG A 68 4.10 -17.34 14.49
C ARG A 68 4.09 -15.90 15.01
N THR A 69 3.11 -15.55 15.85
CA THR A 69 2.88 -14.18 16.35
C THR A 69 4.16 -13.48 16.84
N TRP A 70 5.00 -14.20 17.56
CA TRP A 70 6.18 -13.64 18.24
C TRP A 70 7.52 -14.02 17.58
N GLU A 71 7.48 -14.67 16.42
CA GLU A 71 8.70 -14.92 15.66
C GLU A 71 9.26 -13.59 15.14
N ALA A 72 10.55 -13.36 15.37
CA ALA A 72 11.16 -12.05 15.12
C ALA A 72 11.09 -11.61 13.64
N GLY A 73 11.24 -12.55 12.69
CA GLY A 73 11.14 -12.27 11.25
C GLY A 73 9.72 -11.83 10.83
N PRO A 74 8.70 -12.68 10.99
CA PRO A 74 7.30 -12.33 10.74
C PRO A 74 6.86 -11.06 11.46
N LEU A 75 7.22 -10.90 12.74
CA LEU A 75 6.87 -9.72 13.53
C LEU A 75 7.50 -8.44 12.96
N THR A 76 8.72 -8.50 12.43
CA THR A 76 9.38 -7.35 11.81
C THR A 76 8.70 -6.95 10.50
N LEU A 77 8.41 -7.92 9.63
CA LEU A 77 7.66 -7.66 8.40
C LEU A 77 6.26 -7.11 8.69
N PHE A 78 5.58 -7.68 9.68
CA PHE A 78 4.30 -7.17 10.18
C PHE A 78 4.42 -5.72 10.67
N ALA A 79 5.43 -5.40 11.46
CA ALA A 79 5.63 -4.05 11.99
C ALA A 79 5.88 -3.03 10.88
N LEU A 80 6.71 -3.36 9.88
CA LEU A 80 6.93 -2.50 8.71
C LEU A 80 5.62 -2.26 7.94
N PHE A 81 4.90 -3.33 7.64
CA PHE A 81 3.64 -3.28 6.90
C PHE A 81 2.57 -2.46 7.66
N GLN A 82 2.41 -2.72 8.96
CA GLN A 82 1.45 -1.99 9.79
C GLN A 82 1.86 -0.54 10.04
N ALA A 83 3.15 -0.21 10.10
CA ALA A 83 3.60 1.16 10.21
C ALA A 83 3.18 1.99 8.98
N HIS A 84 3.36 1.43 7.78
CA HIS A 84 2.85 2.04 6.55
C HIS A 84 1.33 2.23 6.61
N TYR A 85 0.58 1.15 6.86
CA TYR A 85 -0.88 1.21 6.81
C TYR A 85 -1.51 1.99 7.97
N LEU A 86 -0.85 2.09 9.12
CA LEU A 86 -1.25 3.00 10.20
C LEU A 86 -1.18 4.45 9.70
N GLN A 87 -0.07 4.80 9.05
CA GLN A 87 0.08 6.12 8.47
C GLN A 87 -0.93 6.34 7.36
N ARG A 88 -1.10 5.39 6.43
CA ARG A 88 -1.94 5.54 5.24
C ARG A 88 -3.44 5.54 5.55
N ALA A 89 -3.89 4.64 6.41
CA ALA A 89 -5.32 4.46 6.70
C ALA A 89 -5.85 5.47 7.72
N PHE A 90 -5.04 5.89 8.68
CA PHE A 90 -5.52 6.72 9.79
C PHE A 90 -4.88 8.10 9.83
N ILE A 91 -3.55 8.20 9.72
CA ILE A 91 -2.87 9.50 9.85
C ILE A 91 -3.10 10.36 8.59
N PHE A 92 -2.84 9.82 7.41
CA PHE A 92 -2.94 10.53 6.14
C PHE A 92 -4.35 11.15 5.93
N PRO A 93 -5.48 10.43 6.13
CA PRO A 93 -6.80 11.00 5.91
C PRO A 93 -7.14 12.12 6.89
N LEU A 94 -6.71 12.01 8.15
CA LEU A 94 -6.87 13.07 9.15
C LEU A 94 -6.14 14.34 8.71
N LEU A 95 -4.95 14.15 8.14
CA LEU A 95 -4.08 15.21 7.66
C LEU A 95 -4.56 15.86 6.36
N MET A 96 -5.39 15.20 5.54
CA MET A 96 -5.87 15.75 4.26
C MET A 96 -6.55 17.12 4.40
N ARG A 97 -6.29 18.00 3.43
CA ARG A 97 -6.88 19.34 3.31
C ARG A 97 -7.80 19.43 2.10
N GLY A 98 -8.94 20.10 2.27
CA GLY A 98 -9.94 20.33 1.22
C GLY A 98 -11.19 19.46 1.35
N ALA A 99 -12.25 19.87 0.66
CA ALA A 99 -13.57 19.23 0.67
C ALA A 99 -13.81 18.33 -0.56
N SER A 100 -12.74 17.72 -1.09
CA SER A 100 -12.85 16.79 -2.22
C SER A 100 -13.79 15.64 -1.86
N LYS A 101 -14.38 15.03 -2.88
CA LYS A 101 -15.20 13.82 -2.73
C LYS A 101 -14.57 12.67 -3.50
N MET A 102 -14.81 11.46 -3.04
CA MET A 102 -14.39 10.22 -3.70
C MET A 102 -15.64 9.44 -4.11
N PRO A 103 -15.71 8.84 -5.30
CA PRO A 103 -16.83 7.98 -5.66
C PRO A 103 -16.83 6.69 -4.83
N LEU A 104 -18.00 6.26 -4.34
CA LEU A 104 -18.13 5.05 -3.52
C LEU A 104 -17.63 3.78 -4.23
N GLY A 105 -17.80 3.66 -5.54
CA GLY A 105 -17.30 2.51 -6.30
C GLY A 105 -15.78 2.38 -6.23
N ILE A 106 -15.03 3.50 -6.23
CA ILE A 106 -13.58 3.50 -6.05
C ILE A 106 -13.21 3.00 -4.65
N VAL A 107 -13.93 3.46 -3.62
CA VAL A 107 -13.73 3.00 -2.23
C VAL A 107 -13.92 1.49 -2.11
N VAL A 108 -14.99 0.95 -2.70
CA VAL A 108 -15.29 -0.50 -2.64
C VAL A 108 -14.27 -1.33 -3.41
N MET A 109 -13.83 -0.86 -4.59
CA MET A 109 -12.76 -1.55 -5.34
C MET A 109 -11.44 -1.54 -4.58
N GLY A 110 -11.05 -0.39 -4.02
CA GLY A 110 -9.83 -0.30 -3.20
C GLY A 110 -9.93 -1.16 -1.93
N MET A 111 -11.08 -1.18 -1.26
CA MET A 111 -11.35 -2.05 -0.11
C MET A 111 -11.21 -3.54 -0.47
N CYS A 112 -11.73 -3.95 -1.63
CA CYS A 112 -11.61 -5.32 -2.12
C CYS A 112 -10.13 -5.69 -2.35
N PHE A 113 -9.41 -4.85 -3.11
CA PHE A 113 -7.98 -5.04 -3.36
C PHE A 113 -7.18 -5.12 -2.05
N ASN A 114 -7.40 -4.16 -1.13
CA ASN A 114 -6.71 -4.11 0.15
C ASN A 114 -7.00 -5.35 1.00
N THR A 115 -8.24 -5.84 1.02
CA THR A 115 -8.57 -7.08 1.74
C THR A 115 -7.82 -8.28 1.13
N LEU A 116 -7.79 -8.40 -0.20
CA LEU A 116 -7.04 -9.44 -0.90
C LEU A 116 -5.54 -9.32 -0.65
N ASN A 117 -4.99 -8.10 -0.62
CA ASN A 117 -3.58 -7.87 -0.34
C ASN A 117 -3.23 -8.24 1.12
N ALA A 118 -4.13 -7.98 2.08
CA ALA A 118 -3.94 -8.44 3.46
C ALA A 118 -3.86 -9.96 3.55
N LEU A 119 -4.75 -10.66 2.84
CA LEU A 119 -4.73 -12.13 2.74
C LEU A 119 -3.47 -12.64 2.04
N MET A 120 -2.98 -11.91 1.04
CA MET A 120 -1.75 -12.23 0.31
C MET A 120 -0.52 -12.10 1.21
N GLN A 121 -0.29 -10.93 1.81
CA GLN A 121 0.88 -10.70 2.66
C GLN A 121 0.80 -11.48 3.97
N GLY A 122 -0.32 -11.37 4.68
CA GLY A 122 -0.53 -12.06 5.95
C GLY A 122 -0.58 -13.58 5.77
N GLY A 123 -1.20 -14.07 4.69
CA GLY A 123 -1.20 -15.49 4.36
C GLY A 123 0.21 -16.06 4.18
N TRP A 124 1.07 -15.36 3.42
CA TRP A 124 2.47 -15.79 3.26
C TRP A 124 3.24 -15.73 4.58
N ILE A 125 3.23 -14.57 5.25
CA ILE A 125 4.06 -14.31 6.43
C ILE A 125 3.71 -15.25 7.58
N PHE A 126 2.41 -15.52 7.80
CA PHE A 126 1.95 -16.19 9.00
C PHE A 126 1.52 -17.66 8.83
N TYR A 127 1.19 -18.11 7.61
CA TYR A 127 0.55 -19.42 7.41
C TYR A 127 1.15 -20.29 6.30
N VAL A 128 1.57 -19.69 5.18
CA VAL A 128 1.93 -20.46 3.97
C VAL A 128 3.43 -20.68 3.82
N SER A 129 4.27 -19.73 4.25
CA SER A 129 5.73 -19.86 4.12
C SER A 129 6.25 -21.13 4.82
N PRO A 130 7.25 -21.83 4.25
CA PRO A 130 7.78 -23.07 4.81
C PRO A 130 8.19 -22.97 6.28
N GLU A 131 8.16 -24.09 6.99
CA GLU A 131 8.70 -24.15 8.34
C GLU A 131 10.19 -23.76 8.36
N GLY A 132 10.60 -22.93 9.33
CA GLY A 132 11.96 -22.43 9.41
C GLY A 132 12.34 -21.40 8.35
N TYR A 133 11.42 -20.96 7.48
CA TYR A 133 11.71 -19.96 6.43
C TYR A 133 12.33 -18.67 7.00
N TYR A 134 11.94 -18.28 8.23
CA TYR A 134 12.45 -17.08 8.90
C TYR A 134 13.55 -17.33 9.95
N ALA A 135 14.04 -18.57 10.11
CA ALA A 135 14.96 -18.93 11.20
C ALA A 135 16.28 -18.12 11.16
N ASP A 136 16.90 -18.03 10.00
CA ASP A 136 18.13 -17.26 9.78
C ASP A 136 17.87 -15.95 9.03
N TRP A 137 16.62 -15.46 9.06
CA TRP A 137 16.21 -14.29 8.28
C TRP A 137 17.16 -13.14 8.55
N PHE A 138 17.32 -12.67 9.79
CA PHE A 138 18.21 -11.54 10.10
C PHE A 138 19.70 -11.73 9.74
N ALA A 139 20.18 -12.95 9.49
CA ALA A 139 21.54 -13.14 9.00
C ALA A 139 21.69 -12.80 7.50
N GLN A 140 20.58 -12.66 6.78
CA GLN A 140 20.57 -12.47 5.34
C GLN A 140 20.72 -10.99 4.93
N PRO A 141 21.57 -10.68 3.94
CA PRO A 141 21.84 -9.30 3.53
C PRO A 141 20.63 -8.61 2.88
N TYR A 142 19.75 -9.38 2.23
CA TYR A 142 18.60 -8.82 1.50
C TYR A 142 17.61 -8.09 2.42
N ILE A 143 17.55 -8.38 3.71
CA ILE A 143 16.63 -7.72 4.64
C ILE A 143 17.08 -6.32 4.97
N TYR A 144 18.38 -6.12 5.15
CA TYR A 144 18.93 -4.81 5.42
C TYR A 144 18.82 -3.92 4.19
N ILE A 145 19.04 -4.48 3.00
CA ILE A 145 18.85 -3.77 1.74
C ILE A 145 17.36 -3.44 1.53
N GLY A 146 16.49 -4.45 1.63
CA GLY A 146 15.05 -4.30 1.46
C GLY A 146 14.42 -3.38 2.51
N GLY A 147 14.84 -3.49 3.78
CA GLY A 147 14.42 -2.61 4.86
C GLY A 147 14.90 -1.16 4.68
N ALA A 148 16.13 -0.95 4.22
CA ALA A 148 16.62 0.38 3.88
C ALA A 148 15.84 1.00 2.72
N MET A 149 15.54 0.21 1.68
CA MET A 149 14.68 0.64 0.57
C MET A 149 13.27 0.98 1.07
N PHE A 150 12.69 0.14 1.93
CA PHE A 150 11.38 0.36 2.54
C PHE A 150 11.33 1.70 3.26
N LEU A 151 12.25 1.93 4.20
CA LEU A 151 12.30 3.14 5.00
C LEU A 151 12.60 4.39 4.15
N ALA A 152 13.48 4.28 3.14
CA ALA A 152 13.75 5.37 2.21
C ALA A 152 12.52 5.72 1.36
N GLY A 153 11.83 4.71 0.83
CA GLY A 153 10.57 4.86 0.09
C GLY A 153 9.49 5.54 0.93
N MET A 154 9.28 5.04 2.15
CA MET A 154 8.34 5.61 3.12
C MET A 154 8.69 7.08 3.43
N ALA A 155 9.96 7.40 3.67
CA ALA A 155 10.39 8.78 3.93
C ALA A 155 10.12 9.72 2.74
N VAL A 156 10.38 9.25 1.52
CA VAL A 156 10.08 9.99 0.28
C VAL A 156 8.57 10.19 0.13
N ASN A 157 7.77 9.15 0.39
CA ASN A 157 6.32 9.21 0.31
C ASN A 157 5.74 10.25 1.29
N LEU A 158 6.09 10.15 2.57
CA LEU A 158 5.65 11.06 3.63
C LEU A 158 6.06 12.51 3.36
N HIS A 159 7.30 12.71 2.93
CA HIS A 159 7.81 14.04 2.60
C HIS A 159 7.07 14.64 1.40
N SER A 160 6.81 13.84 0.37
CA SER A 160 6.10 14.27 -0.83
C SER A 160 4.65 14.63 -0.53
N ASP A 161 3.96 13.82 0.26
CA ASP A 161 2.59 14.10 0.72
C ASP A 161 2.52 15.35 1.60
N HIS A 162 3.54 15.57 2.42
CA HIS A 162 3.67 16.81 3.19
C HIS A 162 3.77 18.03 2.27
N ILE A 163 4.59 17.97 1.21
CA ILE A 163 4.70 19.06 0.22
C ILE A 163 3.33 19.27 -0.45
N ILE A 164 2.73 18.23 -1.04
CA ILE A 164 1.46 18.32 -1.78
C ILE A 164 0.38 18.98 -0.92
N ARG A 165 0.23 18.52 0.32
CA ARG A 165 -0.79 19.03 1.24
C ARG A 165 -0.58 20.50 1.62
N ASN A 166 0.66 20.98 1.65
CA ASN A 166 0.97 22.38 1.97
C ASN A 166 1.00 23.30 0.75
N LEU A 167 0.77 22.77 -0.46
CA LEU A 167 0.56 23.61 -1.65
C LEU A 167 -0.72 24.45 -1.54
N ARG A 168 -1.71 23.98 -0.80
CA ARG A 168 -3.01 24.65 -0.64
C ARG A 168 -3.15 25.23 0.76
N ARG A 169 -3.63 26.47 0.84
CA ARG A 169 -4.18 27.04 2.07
C ARG A 169 -5.56 26.40 2.34
N PRO A 170 -6.00 26.30 3.61
CA PRO A 170 -7.36 25.85 3.91
C PRO A 170 -8.41 26.65 3.11
N GLY A 171 -9.28 25.95 2.38
CA GLY A 171 -10.31 26.56 1.52
C GLY A 171 -9.88 26.80 0.06
N ASP A 172 -8.59 26.65 -0.28
CA ASP A 172 -8.11 26.79 -1.66
C ASP A 172 -8.36 25.50 -2.47
N THR A 173 -8.89 25.66 -3.69
CA THR A 173 -9.17 24.58 -4.65
C THR A 173 -8.24 24.60 -5.87
N ARG A 174 -7.34 25.59 -5.97
CA ARG A 174 -6.43 25.74 -7.12
C ARG A 174 -5.36 24.64 -7.14
N HIS A 175 -4.85 24.37 -8.34
CA HIS A 175 -3.73 23.45 -8.56
C HIS A 175 -2.42 24.21 -8.64
N TYR A 176 -1.40 23.71 -7.95
CA TYR A 176 -0.05 24.26 -7.96
C TYR A 176 0.93 23.15 -8.29
N ILE A 177 2.02 23.51 -8.95
CA ILE A 177 3.09 22.56 -9.27
C ILE A 177 3.91 22.34 -7.99
N PRO A 178 4.04 21.10 -7.49
CA PRO A 178 4.89 20.80 -6.34
C PRO A 178 6.35 21.12 -6.64
N ARG A 179 7.06 21.68 -5.66
CA ARG A 179 8.49 21.99 -5.74
C ARG A 179 9.20 21.56 -4.45
N GLY A 180 10.44 21.10 -4.57
CA GLY A 180 11.26 20.67 -3.44
C GLY A 180 11.27 19.15 -3.24
N GLY A 181 12.22 18.67 -2.44
CA GLY A 181 12.42 17.23 -2.22
C GLY A 181 12.61 16.46 -3.53
N MET A 182 11.97 15.29 -3.63
CA MET A 182 12.02 14.41 -4.80
C MET A 182 11.28 14.96 -6.03
N PHE A 183 10.41 15.96 -5.88
CA PHE A 183 9.76 16.64 -7.02
C PHE A 183 10.74 17.41 -7.92
N ARG A 184 12.01 17.53 -7.53
CA ARG A 184 13.08 18.05 -8.39
C ARG A 184 13.49 17.08 -9.49
N TYR A 185 13.20 15.78 -9.32
CA TYR A 185 13.67 14.71 -10.21
C TYR A 185 12.51 13.99 -10.91
N VAL A 186 11.38 13.83 -10.23
CA VAL A 186 10.21 13.09 -10.75
C VAL A 186 8.91 13.86 -10.50
N SER A 187 7.96 13.76 -11.42
CA SER A 187 6.67 14.47 -11.33
C SER A 187 5.78 13.94 -10.20
N SER A 188 5.82 12.64 -9.93
CA SER A 188 4.99 11.95 -8.94
C SER A 188 5.86 11.33 -7.85
N ALA A 189 6.51 12.19 -7.06
CA ALA A 189 7.47 11.77 -6.04
C ALA A 189 6.87 10.85 -4.95
N ASN A 190 5.59 11.05 -4.60
CA ASN A 190 4.87 10.19 -3.65
C ASN A 190 4.71 8.75 -4.19
N TYR A 191 4.32 8.59 -5.46
CA TYR A 191 4.21 7.27 -6.09
C TYR A 191 5.57 6.59 -6.26
N PHE A 192 6.62 7.35 -6.59
CA PHE A 192 7.97 6.81 -6.61
C PHE A 192 8.40 6.29 -5.23
N GLY A 193 8.09 7.04 -4.16
CA GLY A 193 8.34 6.60 -2.78
C GLY A 193 7.62 5.30 -2.44
N GLU A 194 6.32 5.21 -2.75
CA GLU A 194 5.51 4.00 -2.55
C GLU A 194 6.05 2.79 -3.33
N LEU A 195 6.44 2.98 -4.60
CA LEU A 195 7.02 1.90 -5.40
C LEU A 195 8.34 1.39 -4.81
N LEU A 196 9.23 2.30 -4.40
CA LEU A 196 10.48 1.94 -3.73
C LEU A 196 10.22 1.24 -2.40
N GLU A 197 9.21 1.69 -1.65
CA GLU A 197 8.82 1.11 -0.38
C GLU A 197 8.39 -0.36 -0.55
N TRP A 198 7.45 -0.62 -1.47
CA TRP A 198 6.96 -1.98 -1.71
C TRP A 198 7.96 -2.89 -2.41
N THR A 199 8.82 -2.34 -3.27
CA THR A 199 9.98 -3.08 -3.80
C THR A 199 10.92 -3.49 -2.66
N GLY A 200 11.18 -2.59 -1.71
CA GLY A 200 11.96 -2.88 -0.51
C GLY A 200 11.31 -3.97 0.35
N PHE A 201 9.98 -3.93 0.51
CA PHE A 201 9.21 -4.97 1.22
C PHE A 201 9.30 -6.34 0.53
N ALA A 202 9.22 -6.37 -0.81
CA ALA A 202 9.38 -7.60 -1.58
C ALA A 202 10.77 -8.21 -1.40
N VAL A 203 11.82 -7.37 -1.43
CA VAL A 203 13.20 -7.81 -1.18
C VAL A 203 13.39 -8.27 0.27
N ALA A 204 12.85 -7.56 1.26
CA ALA A 204 12.98 -7.92 2.66
C ALA A 204 12.23 -9.22 3.00
N SER A 205 11.00 -9.39 2.51
CA SER A 205 10.22 -10.61 2.72
C SER A 205 10.73 -11.80 1.91
N TRP A 206 11.50 -11.54 0.85
CA TRP A 206 11.98 -12.51 -0.15
C TRP A 206 10.88 -13.45 -0.67
N SER A 207 9.66 -12.92 -0.76
CA SER A 207 8.44 -13.70 -0.98
C SER A 207 7.79 -13.40 -2.32
N TRP A 208 7.14 -14.43 -2.89
CA TRP A 208 6.29 -14.23 -4.07
C TRP A 208 5.11 -13.31 -3.77
N ALA A 209 4.53 -13.38 -2.57
CA ALA A 209 3.48 -12.46 -2.14
C ALA A 209 3.93 -11.00 -2.17
N GLY A 210 5.11 -10.69 -1.63
CA GLY A 210 5.68 -9.36 -1.66
C GLY A 210 6.01 -8.91 -3.08
N ALA A 211 6.57 -9.80 -3.92
CA ALA A 211 6.87 -9.50 -5.31
C ALA A 211 5.62 -9.19 -6.14
N VAL A 212 4.53 -9.95 -5.94
CA VAL A 212 3.25 -9.70 -6.60
C VAL A 212 2.66 -8.36 -6.17
N PHE A 213 2.82 -7.95 -4.91
CA PHE A 213 2.34 -6.63 -4.49
C PHE A 213 3.19 -5.49 -5.03
N ALA A 214 4.51 -5.64 -5.13
CA ALA A 214 5.37 -4.65 -5.79
C ALA A 214 5.10 -4.54 -7.32
N TRP A 215 4.52 -5.59 -7.92
CA TRP A 215 4.08 -5.60 -9.32
C TRP A 215 2.75 -4.87 -9.55
N TRP A 216 1.91 -4.76 -8.52
CA TRP A 216 0.65 -4.02 -8.53
C TRP A 216 0.85 -2.51 -8.45
#